data_AF-A0A9P5MD22-F1
#
_entry.id   AF-A0A9P5MD22-F1
#
_cell.length_a   1.000
_cell.length_b   1.000
_cell.length_c   1.000
_cell.angle_alpha   90.00
_cell.angle_beta   90.00
_cell.angle_gamma   90.00
#
_symmetry.space_group_name_H-M   'P 1'
#
loop_
_entity.id
_entity.type
_entity.pdbx_description
1 polymer ?
#
loop_
_entity_poly.entity_id
_entity_poly.type
_entity_poly.pdbx_seq_one_letter_code
_entity_poly.pdbx_strand_id
1 'polypeptide(L)'
;MQTLSAVIHFVATAVLAACLARRVAFEDLNTLRGWKHLTVARLSLILIFAISLAFIMVTGTLIHGVGLEYTLTSCSLGIWSCILLYTSTKLLIYIFLSERVWLVWSNVSATKAALNALQTQKRQSQAPNRSIPPSEWRADVAKRLRNPVYVVCLVSLVGYVAVIILLLVSRIAGFRKQDGSCVIGLAPTGSIPLLSYDAYITVLLTALFVWPLRTKQGMSNGLRRLTTRTLM
;
A
#
# COMPACT_ATOMS: atom_id res chain seq x y z
N MET A 1 14.36 18.91 -28.62
CA MET A 1 13.45 18.46 -27.54
C MET A 1 13.17 16.95 -27.58
N GLN A 2 12.84 16.37 -28.74
CA GLN A 2 12.57 14.92 -28.86
C GLN A 2 13.76 14.03 -28.45
N THR A 3 14.99 14.38 -28.87
CA THR A 3 16.20 13.65 -28.48
C THR A 3 16.44 13.64 -26.97
N LEU A 4 16.19 14.76 -26.28
CA LEU A 4 16.28 14.84 -24.82
C LEU A 4 15.22 13.96 -24.15
N SER A 5 13.97 13.97 -24.64
CA SER A 5 12.90 13.11 -24.12
C SER A 5 13.24 11.62 -24.31
N ALA A 6 13.77 11.24 -25.48
CA ALA A 6 14.18 9.88 -25.77
C ALA A 6 15.31 9.43 -24.82
N VAL A 7 16.34 10.25 -24.62
CA VAL A 7 17.43 9.95 -23.68
C VAL A 7 16.89 9.79 -22.26
N ILE A 8 15.98 10.66 -21.81
CA ILE A 8 15.36 10.55 -20.48
C ILE A 8 14.60 9.24 -20.32
N HIS A 9 13.80 8.82 -21.32
CA HIS A 9 13.08 7.55 -21.26
C HIS A 9 14.03 6.34 -21.26
N PHE A 10 15.09 6.35 -22.08
CA PHE A 10 16.09 5.28 -22.09
C PHE A 10 16.86 5.17 -20.77
N VAL A 11 17.29 6.31 -20.21
CA VAL A 11 17.97 6.32 -18.90
C VAL A 11 17.01 5.85 -17.80
N ALA A 12 15.77 6.34 -17.78
CA ALA A 12 14.78 5.94 -16.77
C ALA A 12 14.45 4.44 -16.84
N THR A 13 14.27 3.89 -18.05
CA THR A 13 14.01 2.45 -18.24
C THR A 13 15.20 1.59 -17.86
N ALA A 14 16.42 2.00 -18.24
CA ALA A 14 17.65 1.30 -17.84
C ALA A 14 17.85 1.32 -16.32
N VAL A 15 17.63 2.46 -15.65
CA VAL A 15 17.74 2.58 -14.19
C VAL A 15 16.70 1.73 -13.49
N LEU A 16 15.43 1.78 -13.90
CA LEU A 16 14.38 0.95 -13.30
C LEU A 16 14.61 -0.54 -13.54
N ALA A 17 15.05 -0.93 -14.75
CA ALA A 17 15.40 -2.31 -15.06
C ALA A 17 16.60 -2.79 -14.24
N ALA A 18 17.63 -1.97 -14.07
CA ALA A 18 18.78 -2.31 -13.22
C ALA A 18 18.39 -2.39 -11.74
N CYS A 19 17.55 -1.48 -11.24
CA CYS A 19 16.99 -1.54 -9.89
C CYS A 19 16.15 -2.80 -9.70
N LEU A 20 15.27 -3.12 -10.65
CA LEU A 20 14.43 -4.33 -10.62
C LEU A 20 15.30 -5.58 -10.66
N ALA A 21 16.24 -5.68 -11.59
CA ALA A 21 17.16 -6.81 -11.72
C ALA A 21 17.98 -7.00 -10.45
N ARG A 22 18.47 -5.92 -9.82
CA ARG A 22 19.17 -6.02 -8.53
C ARG A 22 18.27 -6.47 -7.38
N ARG A 23 16.99 -6.05 -7.38
CA ARG A 23 16.01 -6.45 -6.36
C ARG A 23 15.54 -7.88 -6.55
N VAL A 24 15.37 -8.30 -7.80
CA VAL A 24 14.87 -9.61 -8.23
C VAL A 24 15.96 -10.67 -8.26
N ALA A 25 17.21 -10.34 -8.62
CA ALA A 25 18.33 -11.28 -8.60
C ALA A 25 18.67 -11.81 -7.19
N PHE A 26 18.13 -11.16 -6.16
CA PHE A 26 18.19 -11.66 -4.79
C PHE A 26 17.17 -12.79 -4.52
N GLU A 27 16.21 -13.01 -5.41
CA GLU A 27 15.16 -14.02 -5.27
C GLU A 27 15.28 -15.03 -6.43
N ASP A 28 15.51 -16.31 -6.10
CA ASP A 28 15.55 -17.41 -7.06
C ASP A 28 14.16 -17.64 -7.70
N LEU A 29 13.79 -16.80 -8.67
CA LEU A 29 12.50 -16.82 -9.35
C LEU A 29 12.31 -17.99 -10.33
N ASN A 30 13.29 -18.88 -10.46
CA ASN A 30 13.24 -19.97 -11.45
C ASN A 30 12.23 -21.08 -11.08
N THR A 31 11.66 -21.03 -9.87
CA THR A 31 10.60 -21.94 -9.43
C THR A 31 9.28 -21.17 -9.29
N LEU A 32 8.37 -21.34 -10.26
CA LEU A 32 6.99 -20.83 -10.25
C LEU A 32 6.20 -21.19 -8.96
N ARG A 33 6.61 -22.25 -8.26
CA ARG A 33 6.04 -22.66 -6.97
C ARG A 33 6.43 -21.74 -5.80
N GLY A 34 7.54 -21.00 -5.90
CA GLY A 34 8.01 -20.05 -4.89
C GLY A 34 7.18 -18.76 -4.82
N TRP A 35 6.53 -18.37 -5.92
CA TRP A 35 5.74 -17.11 -6.00
C TRP A 35 4.59 -17.04 -4.98
N LYS A 36 4.01 -18.17 -4.61
CA LYS A 36 2.92 -18.21 -3.61
C LYS A 36 3.42 -18.02 -2.17
N HIS A 37 4.71 -18.20 -1.91
CA HIS A 37 5.29 -18.08 -0.58
C HIS A 37 5.92 -16.69 -0.33
N LEU A 38 5.94 -15.81 -1.34
CA LEU A 38 6.48 -14.46 -1.18
C LEU A 38 5.53 -13.61 -0.33
N THR A 39 6.11 -12.88 0.63
CA THR A 39 5.37 -11.91 1.45
C THR A 39 4.70 -10.86 0.56
N VAL A 40 3.42 -10.56 0.81
CA VAL A 40 2.62 -9.58 0.05
C VAL A 40 3.35 -8.24 -0.12
N ALA A 41 4.09 -7.81 0.90
CA ALA A 41 4.89 -6.60 0.87
C ALA A 41 6.00 -6.59 -0.20
N ARG A 42 6.65 -7.73 -0.46
CA ARG A 42 7.70 -7.84 -1.49
C ARG A 42 7.09 -7.89 -2.88
N LEU A 43 6.02 -8.67 -3.05
CA LEU A 43 5.25 -8.71 -4.30
C LEU A 43 4.75 -7.31 -4.69
N SER A 44 4.26 -6.54 -3.73
CA SER A 44 3.80 -5.16 -3.95
C SER A 44 4.90 -4.25 -4.50
N LEU A 45 6.13 -4.35 -3.97
CA LEU A 45 7.27 -3.56 -4.43
C LEU A 45 7.68 -3.94 -5.86
N ILE A 46 7.78 -5.24 -6.17
CA ILE A 46 8.09 -5.72 -7.53
C ILE A 46 7.04 -5.21 -8.52
N LEU A 47 5.76 -5.26 -8.13
CA LEU A 47 4.66 -4.82 -8.97
C LEU A 47 4.67 -3.29 -9.21
N ILE A 48 5.04 -2.48 -8.21
CA ILE A 48 5.25 -1.02 -8.37
C ILE A 48 6.34 -0.72 -9.41
N PHE A 49 7.46 -1.44 -9.37
CA PHE A 49 8.53 -1.28 -10.36
C PHE A 49 8.08 -1.70 -11.76
N ALA A 50 7.37 -2.82 -11.88
CA ALA A 50 6.83 -3.30 -13.15
C ALA A 50 5.82 -2.32 -13.77
N ILE A 51 4.90 -1.76 -12.97
CA ILE A 51 3.94 -0.74 -13.41
C ILE A 51 4.66 0.54 -13.87
N SER A 52 5.69 0.97 -13.14
CA SER A 52 6.46 2.17 -13.49
C SER A 52 7.21 1.98 -14.81
N LEU A 53 7.74 0.78 -15.05
CA LEU A 53 8.36 0.43 -16.33
C LEU A 53 7.35 0.42 -17.48
N ALA A 54 6.17 -0.17 -17.26
CA ALA A 54 5.08 -0.13 -18.23
C ALA A 54 4.64 1.31 -18.53
N PHE A 55 4.54 2.18 -17.52
CA PHE A 55 4.17 3.59 -17.70
C PHE A 55 5.17 4.35 -18.59
N ILE A 56 6.47 4.17 -18.37
CA ILE A 56 7.50 4.84 -19.17
C ILE A 56 7.49 4.32 -20.61
N MET A 57 7.21 3.03 -20.82
CA MET A 57 7.08 2.46 -22.17
C MET A 57 5.83 2.97 -22.89
N VAL A 58 4.69 3.03 -22.22
CA VAL A 58 3.45 3.58 -22.77
C VAL A 58 3.60 5.06 -23.11
N THR A 59 4.20 5.86 -22.23
CA THR A 59 4.43 7.29 -22.53
C THR A 59 5.46 7.50 -23.63
N GLY A 60 6.54 6.70 -23.66
CA GLY A 60 7.53 6.74 -24.73
C GLY A 60 6.95 6.44 -26.11
N THR A 61 6.11 5.41 -26.21
CA THR A 61 5.41 5.05 -27.46
C THR A 61 4.37 6.08 -27.88
N LEU A 62 3.67 6.71 -26.93
CA LEU A 62 2.70 7.78 -27.23
C LEU A 62 3.38 9.05 -27.77
N ILE A 63 4.54 9.41 -27.21
CA ILE A 63 5.26 10.65 -27.55
C ILE A 63 6.09 10.49 -28.83
N HIS A 64 6.79 9.37 -29.03
CA HIS A 64 7.71 9.17 -30.15
C HIS A 64 7.13 8.34 -31.30
N GLY A 65 6.10 7.54 -31.04
CA GLY A 65 5.48 6.66 -32.03
C GLY A 65 4.26 7.30 -32.68
N VAL A 66 3.18 7.44 -31.92
CA VAL A 66 1.86 7.78 -32.47
C VAL A 66 1.63 9.28 -32.56
N GLY A 67 2.20 10.07 -31.64
CA GLY A 67 1.96 11.51 -31.54
C GLY A 67 0.59 11.83 -30.93
N LEU A 68 0.56 12.69 -29.91
CA LEU A 68 -0.69 13.09 -29.24
C LEU A 68 -1.58 14.02 -30.07
N GLU A 69 -1.06 14.59 -31.17
CA GLU A 69 -1.74 15.60 -31.98
C GLU A 69 -2.53 15.01 -33.16
N TYR A 70 -2.29 13.74 -33.51
CA TYR A 70 -2.85 13.15 -34.73
C TYR A 70 -4.31 12.70 -34.59
N THR A 71 -4.73 12.18 -33.44
CA THR A 71 -6.09 11.61 -33.28
C THR A 71 -6.65 11.77 -31.86
N LEU A 72 -7.97 11.96 -31.77
CA LEU A 72 -8.68 12.06 -30.47
C LEU A 72 -8.52 10.77 -29.65
N THR A 73 -8.39 9.63 -30.33
CA THR A 73 -8.17 8.32 -29.73
C THR A 73 -6.84 8.26 -29.01
N SER A 74 -5.73 8.72 -29.60
CA SER A 74 -4.41 8.75 -28.94
C SER A 74 -4.42 9.67 -27.72
N CYS A 75 -5.07 10.84 -27.85
CA CYS A 75 -5.26 11.79 -26.75
C CYS A 75 -6.05 11.18 -25.58
N SER A 76 -7.14 10.46 -25.88
CA SER A 76 -7.97 9.76 -24.89
C SER A 76 -7.21 8.59 -24.25
N LEU A 77 -6.45 7.81 -25.02
CA LEU A 77 -5.63 6.70 -24.48
C LEU A 77 -4.53 7.19 -23.54
N GLY A 78 -3.95 8.37 -23.82
CA GLY A 78 -2.97 9.01 -22.93
C GLY A 78 -3.53 9.31 -21.55
N ILE A 79 -4.73 9.86 -21.47
CA ILE A 79 -5.34 10.14 -20.16
C ILE A 79 -5.82 8.87 -19.45
N TRP A 80 -6.34 7.87 -20.16
CA TRP A 80 -6.72 6.59 -19.55
C TRP A 80 -5.53 5.85 -18.96
N SER A 81 -4.44 5.74 -19.72
CA SER A 81 -3.22 5.11 -19.23
C SER A 81 -2.67 5.85 -18.01
N CYS A 82 -2.64 7.19 -18.05
CA CYS A 82 -2.21 8.01 -16.92
C CYS A 82 -3.06 7.75 -15.65
N ILE A 83 -4.40 7.80 -15.76
CA ILE A 83 -5.29 7.55 -14.62
C ILE A 83 -5.13 6.13 -14.09
N LEU A 84 -5.12 5.12 -14.96
CA LEU A 84 -5.00 3.72 -14.55
C LEU A 84 -3.66 3.44 -13.84
N LEU A 85 -2.56 3.98 -14.36
CA LEU A 85 -1.23 3.72 -13.80
C LEU A 85 -1.00 4.52 -12.51
N TYR A 86 -1.51 5.75 -12.45
CA TYR A 86 -1.51 6.54 -11.22
C TYR A 86 -2.31 5.86 -10.10
N THR A 87 -3.55 5.45 -10.41
CA THR A 87 -4.44 4.78 -9.42
C THR A 87 -3.92 3.42 -9.00
N SER A 88 -3.36 2.63 -9.93
CA SER A 88 -2.75 1.34 -9.62
C SER A 88 -1.54 1.50 -8.70
N THR A 89 -0.66 2.48 -8.97
CA THR A 89 0.51 2.76 -8.13
C THR A 89 0.09 3.15 -6.71
N LYS A 90 -0.88 4.07 -6.59
CA LYS A 90 -1.43 4.50 -5.30
C LYS A 90 -2.09 3.36 -4.53
N LEU A 91 -2.89 2.54 -5.21
CA LEU A 91 -3.55 1.37 -4.61
C LEU A 91 -2.53 0.39 -4.02
N LEU A 92 -1.46 0.08 -4.75
CA LEU A 92 -0.40 -0.82 -4.27
C LEU A 92 0.36 -0.25 -3.09
N ILE A 93 0.65 1.05 -3.10
CA ILE A 93 1.27 1.73 -1.96
C ILE A 93 0.36 1.60 -0.72
N TYR A 94 -0.94 1.81 -0.88
CA TYR A 94 -1.88 1.68 0.25
C TYR A 94 -2.01 0.25 0.75
N ILE A 95 -2.07 -0.74 -0.14
CA ILE A 95 -2.06 -2.16 0.25
C ILE A 95 -0.77 -2.48 1.02
N PHE A 96 0.39 -2.08 0.50
CA PHE A 96 1.69 -2.26 1.17
C PHE A 96 1.71 -1.63 2.57
N LEU A 97 1.26 -0.37 2.70
CA LEU A 97 1.24 0.32 3.98
C LEU A 97 0.24 -0.33 4.95
N SER A 98 -0.93 -0.75 4.48
CA SER A 98 -1.93 -1.44 5.30
C SER A 98 -1.40 -2.76 5.85
N GLU A 99 -0.63 -3.52 5.05
CA GLU A 99 0.02 -4.76 5.48
C GLU A 99 1.04 -4.49 6.59
N ARG A 100 1.86 -3.45 6.44
CA ARG A 100 2.84 -3.04 7.46
C ARG A 100 2.18 -2.59 8.75
N VAL A 101 1.08 -1.83 8.66
CA VAL A 101 0.29 -1.44 9.83
C VAL A 101 -0.31 -2.68 10.49
N TRP A 102 -0.90 -3.59 9.73
CA TRP A 102 -1.53 -4.79 10.27
C TRP A 102 -0.55 -5.64 11.08
N LEU A 103 0.67 -5.84 10.57
CA LEU A 103 1.73 -6.56 11.29
C LEU A 103 2.14 -5.89 12.61
N VAL A 104 2.17 -4.55 12.67
CA VAL A 104 2.48 -3.84 13.92
C VAL A 104 1.36 -4.05 14.94
N TRP A 105 0.10 -3.91 14.53
CA TRP A 105 -1.04 -4.01 15.43
C TRP A 105 -1.39 -5.44 15.83
N SER A 106 -1.08 -6.44 14.99
CA SER A 106 -1.15 -7.85 15.37
C SER A 106 -0.18 -8.17 16.50
N ASN A 107 1.06 -7.66 16.42
CA ASN A 107 2.08 -7.84 17.46
C ASN A 107 1.72 -7.13 18.78
N VAL A 108 1.16 -5.92 18.69
CA VAL A 108 0.66 -5.18 19.88
C VAL A 108 -0.49 -5.94 20.55
N SER A 109 -1.44 -6.46 19.77
CA SER A 109 -2.58 -7.21 20.29
C SER A 109 -2.14 -8.53 20.92
N ALA A 110 -1.19 -9.24 20.31
CA ALA A 110 -0.60 -10.46 20.86
C ALA A 110 0.14 -10.21 22.18
N THR A 111 0.90 -9.11 22.27
CA THR A 111 1.61 -8.73 23.50
C THR A 111 0.64 -8.41 24.63
N LYS A 112 -0.44 -7.67 24.33
CA LYS A 112 -1.51 -7.39 25.31
C LYS A 112 -2.19 -8.67 25.78
N ALA A 113 -2.47 -9.61 24.87
CA ALA A 113 -3.05 -10.90 25.21
C ALA A 113 -2.12 -11.73 26.11
N ALA A 114 -0.82 -11.78 25.82
CA ALA A 114 0.18 -12.47 26.63
C ALA A 114 0.33 -11.84 28.03
N LEU A 115 0.35 -10.50 28.12
CA LEU A 115 0.38 -9.80 29.41
C LEU A 115 -0.87 -10.08 30.25
N ASN A 116 -2.05 -10.03 29.62
CA ASN A 116 -3.30 -10.36 30.30
C ASN A 116 -3.32 -11.81 30.78
N ALA A 117 -2.81 -12.75 29.97
CA ALA A 117 -2.69 -14.17 30.33
C ALA A 117 -1.78 -14.38 31.56
N LEU A 118 -0.62 -13.71 31.59
CA LEU A 118 0.28 -13.72 32.75
C LEU A 118 -0.35 -13.07 34.00
N GLN A 119 -1.12 -11.99 33.83
CA GLN A 119 -1.86 -11.37 34.93
C GLN A 119 -2.96 -12.29 35.47
N THR A 120 -3.69 -13.00 34.61
CA THR A 120 -4.65 -14.03 35.03
C THR A 120 -3.95 -15.21 35.71
N GLN A 121 -2.77 -15.64 35.24
CA GLN A 121 -1.99 -16.68 35.91
C GLN A 121 -1.56 -16.22 37.31
N LYS A 122 -1.18 -14.94 37.47
CA LYS A 122 -0.86 -14.35 38.78
C LYS A 122 -2.09 -14.19 39.69
N ARG A 123 -3.29 -14.01 39.13
CA ARG A 123 -4.56 -14.06 39.87
C ARG A 123 -4.98 -15.50 40.20
N GLN A 124 -4.69 -16.48 39.34
CA GLN A 124 -5.02 -17.89 39.51
C GLN A 124 -4.03 -18.63 40.42
N SER A 125 -2.82 -18.13 40.63
CA SER A 125 -1.97 -18.57 41.76
C SER A 125 -2.59 -18.29 43.14
N GLN A 126 -3.83 -17.76 43.20
CA GLN A 126 -4.65 -17.67 44.41
C GLN A 126 -5.96 -18.49 44.35
N ALA A 127 -6.21 -19.33 43.33
CA ALA A 127 -7.39 -20.22 43.27
C ALA A 127 -7.10 -21.56 42.55
N PRO A 128 -7.47 -22.73 43.10
CA PRO A 128 -7.06 -24.02 42.56
C PRO A 128 -7.88 -24.47 41.34
N ASN A 129 -7.14 -24.94 40.33
CA ASN A 129 -7.42 -25.95 39.29
C ASN A 129 -8.65 -25.81 38.34
N ARG A 130 -8.41 -25.56 37.05
CA ARG A 130 -9.38 -25.85 35.96
C ARG A 130 -8.69 -26.16 34.61
N SER A 131 -9.17 -27.21 33.95
CA SER A 131 -8.74 -27.79 32.67
C SER A 131 -9.38 -27.12 31.43
N ILE A 132 -8.73 -27.25 30.26
CA ILE A 132 -9.01 -26.57 28.98
C ILE A 132 -9.81 -27.50 28.03
N PRO A 133 -10.91 -27.06 27.37
CA PRO A 133 -11.65 -27.86 26.40
C PRO A 133 -11.17 -27.69 24.93
N PRO A 134 -11.38 -28.67 24.03
CA PRO A 134 -10.83 -28.67 22.67
C PRO A 134 -11.88 -28.41 21.57
N SER A 135 -11.79 -27.28 20.85
CA SER A 135 -12.32 -27.11 19.45
C SER A 135 -12.08 -25.69 18.85
N GLU A 136 -10.88 -25.11 18.98
CA GLU A 136 -10.63 -23.67 18.82
C GLU A 136 -10.46 -23.14 17.35
N TRP A 137 -10.31 -24.01 16.34
CA TRP A 137 -9.85 -23.61 14.98
C TRP A 137 -10.86 -22.84 14.09
N ARG A 138 -12.18 -22.91 14.33
CA ARG A 138 -13.17 -22.14 13.54
C ARG A 138 -13.33 -20.69 14.01
N ALA A 139 -12.83 -20.37 15.20
CA ALA A 139 -12.94 -19.03 15.77
C ALA A 139 -11.93 -18.04 15.16
N ASP A 140 -10.86 -18.51 14.51
CA ASP A 140 -9.70 -17.69 14.15
C ASP A 140 -9.91 -16.73 12.97
N VAL A 141 -10.78 -17.06 12.01
CA VAL A 141 -11.11 -16.15 10.88
C VAL A 141 -12.03 -15.02 11.34
N ALA A 142 -13.05 -15.34 12.15
CA ALA A 142 -13.94 -14.34 12.75
C ALA A 142 -13.21 -13.40 13.74
N LYS A 143 -12.13 -13.88 14.37
CA LYS A 143 -11.26 -13.10 15.28
C LYS A 143 -10.43 -12.05 14.54
N ARG A 144 -10.10 -12.25 13.26
CA ARG A 144 -9.29 -11.31 12.44
C ARG A 144 -10.07 -10.07 12.00
N LEU A 145 -11.35 -10.21 11.62
CA LEU A 145 -12.25 -9.10 11.28
C LEU A 145 -12.66 -8.24 12.49
N ARG A 146 -12.41 -8.70 13.71
CA ARG A 146 -12.73 -7.99 14.95
C ARG A 146 -11.70 -6.92 15.34
N ASN A 147 -10.57 -6.84 14.65
CA ASN A 147 -9.58 -5.81 14.90
C ASN A 147 -10.03 -4.49 14.23
N PRO A 148 -10.34 -3.42 14.99
CA PRO A 148 -10.90 -2.19 14.43
C PRO A 148 -9.96 -1.53 13.41
N VAL A 149 -8.66 -1.70 13.59
CA VAL A 149 -7.63 -1.19 12.66
C VAL A 149 -7.77 -1.81 11.27
N TYR A 150 -8.10 -3.09 11.18
CA TYR A 150 -8.28 -3.77 9.89
C TYR A 150 -9.52 -3.24 9.17
N VAL A 151 -10.63 -3.06 9.89
CA VAL A 151 -11.87 -2.51 9.33
C VAL A 151 -11.66 -1.08 8.83
N VAL A 152 -10.94 -0.23 9.58
CA VAL A 152 -10.62 1.14 9.16
C VAL A 152 -9.78 1.17 7.88
N CYS A 153 -8.75 0.32 7.78
CA CYS A 153 -7.93 0.20 6.56
C CYS A 153 -8.74 -0.31 5.37
N LEU A 154 -9.63 -1.28 5.59
CA LEU A 154 -10.49 -1.85 4.56
C LEU A 154 -11.53 -0.83 4.05
N VAL A 155 -12.23 -0.14 4.95
CA VAL A 155 -13.21 0.91 4.60
C VAL A 155 -12.54 2.03 3.84
N SER A 156 -11.34 2.43 4.27
CA SER A 156 -10.52 3.39 3.52
C SER A 156 -10.27 2.86 2.11
N LEU A 157 -9.70 1.66 1.94
CA LEU A 157 -9.43 1.09 0.61
C LEU A 157 -10.68 1.08 -0.31
N VAL A 158 -11.86 0.76 0.24
CA VAL A 158 -13.14 0.81 -0.49
C VAL A 158 -13.50 2.25 -0.89
N GLY A 159 -13.30 3.22 0.00
CA GLY A 159 -13.47 4.64 -0.31
C GLY A 159 -12.58 5.13 -1.45
N TYR A 160 -11.38 4.57 -1.61
CA TYR A 160 -10.51 4.89 -2.75
C TYR A 160 -11.12 4.48 -4.09
N VAL A 161 -11.92 3.40 -4.14
CA VAL A 161 -12.64 3.00 -5.36
C VAL A 161 -13.61 4.09 -5.81
N ALA A 162 -14.28 4.76 -4.87
CA ALA A 162 -15.15 5.90 -5.19
C ALA A 162 -14.36 7.07 -5.78
N VAL A 163 -13.16 7.35 -5.26
CA VAL A 163 -12.26 8.37 -5.82
C VAL A 163 -11.84 8.00 -7.24
N ILE A 164 -11.52 6.74 -7.52
CA ILE A 164 -11.19 6.27 -8.87
C ILE A 164 -12.36 6.55 -9.83
N ILE A 165 -13.59 6.24 -9.44
CA ILE A 165 -14.78 6.52 -10.25
C ILE A 165 -14.91 8.03 -10.52
N LEU A 166 -14.73 8.87 -9.50
CA LEU A 166 -14.74 10.33 -9.67
C LEU A 166 -13.66 10.83 -10.64
N LEU A 167 -12.47 10.22 -10.64
CA LEU A 167 -11.40 10.54 -11.59
C LEU A 167 -11.76 10.17 -13.03
N LEU A 168 -12.43 9.03 -13.22
CA LEU A 168 -12.87 8.58 -14.54
C LEU A 168 -13.93 9.52 -15.14
N VAL A 169 -14.86 10.01 -14.30
CA VAL A 169 -15.92 10.94 -14.72
C VAL A 169 -15.37 12.36 -14.93
N SER A 170 -14.42 12.79 -14.11
CA SER A 170 -13.85 14.16 -14.13
C SER A 170 -12.76 14.38 -15.20
N ARG A 171 -12.62 13.45 -16.14
CA ARG A 171 -11.58 13.44 -17.16
C ARG A 171 -11.85 14.47 -18.25
N ILE A 172 -10.88 15.34 -18.53
CA ILE A 172 -10.94 16.27 -19.66
C ILE A 172 -9.88 15.87 -20.68
N ALA A 173 -10.33 15.50 -21.88
CA ALA A 173 -9.45 15.28 -23.03
C ALA A 173 -10.08 15.93 -24.27
N GLY A 174 -9.39 16.90 -24.84
CA GLY A 174 -9.88 17.63 -26.01
C GLY A 174 -8.75 18.31 -26.77
N PHE A 175 -9.06 18.73 -28.00
CA PHE A 175 -8.12 19.47 -28.84
C PHE A 175 -8.28 20.97 -28.62
N ARG A 176 -7.14 21.66 -28.47
CA ARG A 176 -7.11 23.12 -28.51
C ARG A 176 -7.32 23.55 -29.98
N LYS A 177 -8.40 24.31 -30.23
CA LYS A 177 -8.81 24.74 -31.59
C LYS A 177 -7.78 25.60 -32.35
N GLN A 178 -6.77 26.15 -31.66
CA GLN A 178 -5.77 27.05 -32.25
C GLN A 178 -4.50 26.32 -32.71
N ASP A 179 -4.04 25.31 -31.97
CA ASP A 179 -2.71 24.71 -32.17
C ASP A 179 -2.76 23.22 -32.57
N GLY A 180 -3.95 22.59 -32.55
CA GLY A 180 -4.08 21.15 -32.83
C GLY A 180 -3.52 20.24 -31.71
N SER A 181 -2.91 20.81 -30.68
CA SER A 181 -2.36 20.05 -29.56
C SER A 181 -3.45 19.46 -28.64
N CYS A 182 -3.25 18.22 -28.22
CA CYS A 182 -4.09 17.53 -27.24
C CYS A 182 -3.83 18.11 -25.84
N VAL A 183 -4.88 18.62 -25.20
CA VAL A 183 -4.83 19.05 -23.79
C VAL A 183 -5.44 17.97 -22.91
N ILE A 184 -4.61 17.41 -22.04
CA ILE A 184 -4.99 16.41 -21.06
C ILE A 184 -5.09 17.10 -19.70
N GLY A 185 -6.24 16.98 -19.04
CA GLY A 185 -6.46 17.59 -17.73
C GLY A 185 -7.44 16.81 -16.88
N LEU A 186 -7.37 17.06 -15.58
CA LEU A 186 -8.32 16.55 -14.61
C LEU A 186 -9.11 17.73 -14.05
N ALA A 187 -10.44 17.66 -14.11
CA ALA A 187 -11.27 18.73 -13.57
C ALA A 187 -11.04 18.89 -12.05
N PRO A 188 -11.25 20.09 -11.48
CA PRO A 188 -11.19 20.32 -10.04
C PRO A 188 -12.05 19.33 -9.24
N THR A 189 -13.19 18.93 -9.82
CA THR A 189 -14.12 17.93 -9.27
C THR A 189 -13.47 16.58 -9.00
N GLY A 190 -12.42 16.20 -9.74
CA GLY A 190 -11.66 14.97 -9.52
C GLY A 190 -10.36 15.19 -8.75
N SER A 191 -9.67 16.31 -8.97
CA SER A 191 -8.38 16.58 -8.34
C SER A 191 -8.50 16.94 -6.85
N ILE A 192 -9.56 17.65 -6.45
CA ILE A 192 -9.79 18.01 -5.04
C ILE A 192 -10.04 16.75 -4.20
N PRO A 193 -11.02 15.87 -4.52
CA PRO A 193 -11.24 14.65 -3.75
C PRO A 193 -10.01 13.74 -3.69
N LEU A 194 -9.25 13.68 -4.79
CA LEU A 194 -8.02 12.89 -4.84
C LEU A 194 -6.97 13.41 -3.84
N LEU A 195 -6.70 14.71 -3.84
CA LEU A 195 -5.73 15.32 -2.92
C LEU A 195 -6.22 15.25 -1.46
N SER A 196 -7.51 15.51 -1.23
CA SER A 196 -8.11 15.38 0.09
C SER A 196 -7.99 13.95 0.62
N TYR A 197 -8.23 12.95 -0.23
CA TYR A 197 -8.13 11.55 0.14
C TYR A 197 -6.68 11.12 0.39
N ASP A 198 -5.73 11.57 -0.44
CA ASP A 198 -4.29 11.36 -0.24
C ASP A 198 -3.83 11.91 1.12
N ALA A 199 -4.24 13.13 1.46
CA ALA A 199 -3.94 13.74 2.75
C ALA A 199 -4.57 12.96 3.90
N TYR A 200 -5.85 12.58 3.78
CA TYR A 200 -6.57 11.78 4.78
C TYR A 200 -5.86 10.47 5.08
N ILE A 201 -5.51 9.69 4.06
CA ILE A 201 -4.82 8.40 4.24
C ILE A 201 -3.44 8.58 4.85
N THR A 202 -2.70 9.60 4.41
CA THR A 202 -1.38 9.89 4.96
C THR A 202 -1.46 10.20 6.44
N VAL A 203 -2.41 11.04 6.86
CA VAL A 203 -2.64 11.38 8.27
C VAL A 203 -3.06 10.14 9.07
N LEU A 204 -3.99 9.34 8.55
CA LEU A 204 -4.51 8.14 9.20
C LEU A 204 -3.42 7.09 9.42
N LEU A 205 -2.63 6.78 8.38
CA LEU A 205 -1.53 5.82 8.47
C LEU A 205 -0.44 6.32 9.42
N THR A 206 -0.12 7.61 9.35
CA THR A 206 0.85 8.24 10.26
C THR A 206 0.38 8.12 11.71
N ALA A 207 -0.89 8.41 11.99
CA ALA A 207 -1.46 8.25 13.32
C ALA A 207 -1.39 6.78 13.79
N LEU A 208 -1.70 5.82 12.92
CA LEU A 208 -1.65 4.38 13.25
C LEU A 208 -0.22 3.86 13.54
N PHE A 209 0.82 4.46 12.95
CA PHE A 209 2.21 4.13 13.28
C PHE A 209 2.71 4.84 14.53
N VAL A 210 2.37 6.11 14.70
CA VAL A 210 2.83 6.93 15.84
C VAL A 210 2.11 6.56 17.14
N TRP A 211 0.84 6.16 17.07
CA TRP A 211 0.02 5.86 18.25
C TRP A 211 0.60 4.73 19.14
N PRO A 212 0.94 3.53 18.62
CA PRO A 212 1.58 2.48 19.41
C PRO A 212 2.89 2.94 20.05
N LEU A 213 3.68 3.77 19.37
CA LEU A 213 4.96 4.27 19.89
C LEU A 213 4.76 5.22 21.07
N ARG A 214 3.78 6.12 20.99
CA ARG A 214 3.44 7.03 22.10
C ARG A 214 2.89 6.26 23.31
N THR A 215 2.04 5.25 23.08
CA THR A 215 1.49 4.45 24.18
C THR A 215 2.53 3.59 24.92
N LYS A 216 3.68 3.27 24.30
CA LYS A 216 4.78 2.54 24.97
C LYS A 216 5.57 3.38 25.99
N GLN A 217 5.52 4.71 25.92
CA GLN A 217 6.20 5.58 26.91
C GLN A 217 5.51 5.57 28.29
N GLY A 218 4.29 5.03 28.39
CA GLY A 218 3.58 4.87 29.66
C GLY A 218 3.74 3.50 30.34
N MET A 219 4.59 2.60 29.83
CA MET A 219 4.79 1.28 30.44
C MET A 219 5.68 1.41 31.68
N SER A 220 5.03 1.72 32.80
CA SER A 220 5.49 1.78 34.19
C SER A 220 6.81 1.05 34.48
N ASN A 221 7.68 1.76 35.22
CA ASN A 221 8.89 1.27 35.90
C ASN A 221 8.72 -0.09 36.63
N GLY A 222 7.49 -0.56 36.86
CA GLY A 222 7.18 -1.87 37.43
C GLY A 222 7.56 -3.07 36.57
N LEU A 223 7.57 -2.97 35.22
CA LEU A 223 7.98 -4.10 34.36
C LEU A 223 9.49 -4.33 34.39
N ARG A 224 10.29 -3.25 34.49
CA ARG A 224 11.74 -3.33 34.66
C ARG A 224 12.13 -4.12 35.91
N ARG A 225 11.40 -3.94 37.03
CA ARG A 225 11.62 -4.69 38.27
C ARG A 225 11.28 -6.18 38.17
N LEU A 226 10.42 -6.58 37.24
CA LEU A 226 10.04 -7.98 37.07
C LEU A 226 11.05 -8.72 36.18
N THR A 227 11.57 -8.08 35.14
CA THR A 227 12.65 -8.66 34.31
C THR A 227 13.95 -8.84 35.09
N THR A 228 14.26 -7.98 36.07
CA THR A 228 15.44 -8.18 36.94
C THR A 228 15.26 -9.38 37.89
N ARG A 229 14.04 -9.73 38.26
CA ARG A 229 13.75 -10.86 39.18
C ARG A 229 13.72 -12.23 38.50
N THR A 230 13.76 -12.29 37.18
CA THR A 230 13.84 -13.56 36.43
C THR A 230 15.24 -13.82 35.87
N LEU A 231 16.14 -12.84 35.99
CA LEU A 231 17.54 -12.90 35.55
C LEU A 231 18.55 -12.90 36.72
N MET A 232 18.07 -12.96 37.96
CA MET A 232 18.82 -13.33 39.17
C MET A 232 18.32 -14.69 39.64
#